data_AF-A0A380DJB0-F1
#
_entry.id   AF-A0A380DJB0-F1
#
_cell.length_a   1.000
_cell.length_b   1.000
_cell.length_c   1.000
_cell.angle_alpha   90.00
_cell.angle_beta   90.00
_cell.angle_gamma   90.00
#
_symmetry.space_group_name_H-M   'P 1'
#
loop_
_entity.id
_entity.type
_entity.pdbx_description
1 polymer ?
#
loop_
_entity_poly.entity_id
_entity_poly.type
_entity_poly.pdbx_seq_one_letter_code
_entity_poly.pdbx_strand_id
1 'polypeptide(L)'
;MHNEKLIKGLYDYREEHDACGIGFYANMDNKRSHDIIDKSLEMLRRLDHRGGVGADGITGDGAGIMTEIPFAFFKQHVTDFDIPGEGEYAVGLFFSKERVLGSEHEAVFKKYFEGEGLSILGYRNVPVNKDAIAKHVADTMPVIQQVFIDIRDIEDVEKRLFLARKQLEFYSTQWRFRIIFYELITQNNCI
;
A
#
# COMPACT_ATOMS: atom_id res chain seq x y z
N MET A 1 -41.39 -2.86 -27.75
CA MET A 1 -40.80 -2.25 -28.96
C MET A 1 -39.29 -2.27 -28.81
N HIS A 2 -38.65 -3.20 -29.51
CA HIS A 2 -37.21 -3.40 -29.54
C HIS A 2 -36.62 -2.30 -30.42
N ASN A 3 -35.67 -1.52 -29.90
CA ASN A 3 -35.06 -0.42 -30.64
C ASN A 3 -33.97 -0.99 -31.56
N GLU A 4 -34.36 -1.48 -32.75
CA GLU A 4 -33.50 -2.13 -33.77
C GLU A 4 -32.38 -1.24 -34.33
N LYS A 5 -32.18 -0.02 -33.81
CA LYS A 5 -31.34 1.00 -34.44
C LYS A 5 -29.87 1.06 -33.97
N LEU A 6 -29.39 0.08 -33.18
CA LEU A 6 -28.02 0.09 -32.66
C LEU A 6 -27.11 -1.02 -33.19
N ILE A 7 -27.54 -1.86 -34.14
CA ILE A 7 -26.66 -2.87 -34.74
C ILE A 7 -25.97 -2.26 -35.97
N LYS A 8 -24.96 -1.42 -35.73
CA LYS A 8 -23.97 -1.01 -36.74
C LYS A 8 -22.57 -1.27 -36.21
N GLY A 9 -22.12 -2.53 -36.31
CA GLY A 9 -20.76 -2.94 -35.97
C GLY A 9 -20.66 -4.44 -35.65
N LEU A 10 -19.44 -4.98 -35.65
CA LEU A 10 -19.14 -6.35 -35.18
C LEU A 10 -19.17 -6.48 -33.64
N TYR A 11 -19.47 -5.38 -32.95
CA TYR A 11 -19.47 -5.27 -31.49
C TYR A 11 -20.86 -5.60 -30.95
N ASP A 12 -20.93 -6.59 -30.05
CA ASP A 12 -22.10 -6.89 -29.21
C ASP A 12 -21.79 -6.40 -27.80
N TYR A 13 -22.60 -5.48 -27.27
CA TYR A 13 -22.46 -4.95 -25.91
C TYR A 13 -22.60 -6.02 -24.82
N ARG A 14 -23.14 -7.19 -25.17
CA ARG A 14 -23.27 -8.36 -24.28
C ARG A 14 -21.95 -9.10 -24.07
N GLU A 15 -20.96 -8.85 -24.94
CA GLU A 15 -19.61 -9.41 -24.87
C GLU A 15 -18.64 -8.47 -24.13
N GLU A 16 -19.15 -7.42 -23.46
CA GLU A 16 -18.36 -6.68 -22.48
C GLU A 16 -18.12 -7.55 -21.24
N HIS A 17 -16.94 -8.17 -21.20
CA HIS A 17 -16.40 -8.75 -19.99
C HIS A 17 -15.66 -7.67 -19.19
N ASP A 18 -16.17 -7.41 -17.99
CA ASP A 18 -15.75 -6.28 -17.16
C ASP A 18 -14.34 -6.47 -16.57
N ALA A 19 -13.63 -5.35 -16.44
CA ALA A 19 -12.34 -5.26 -15.76
C ALA A 19 -12.52 -5.24 -14.22
N CYS A 20 -11.42 -5.38 -13.48
CA CYS A 20 -11.40 -5.23 -12.01
C CYS A 20 -12.17 -3.98 -11.55
N GLY A 21 -12.97 -4.11 -10.48
CA GLY A 21 -13.73 -2.99 -9.90
C GLY A 21 -12.82 -2.00 -9.19
N ILE A 22 -12.97 -0.71 -9.49
CA ILE A 22 -12.27 0.40 -8.82
C ILE A 22 -13.32 1.42 -8.35
N GLY A 23 -13.10 2.02 -7.18
CA GLY A 23 -13.90 3.13 -6.68
C GLY A 23 -13.13 3.97 -5.69
N PHE A 24 -13.67 5.15 -5.35
CA PHE A 24 -13.07 6.04 -4.37
C PHE A 24 -14.16 6.73 -3.54
N TYR A 25 -13.79 7.14 -2.33
CA TYR A 25 -14.58 8.05 -1.50
C TYR A 25 -13.74 9.28 -1.21
N ALA A 26 -14.37 10.45 -1.25
CA ALA A 26 -13.76 11.72 -0.86
C ALA A 26 -14.69 12.44 0.13
N ASN A 27 -14.14 12.98 1.21
CA ASN A 27 -14.90 13.82 2.12
C ASN A 27 -14.81 15.28 1.68
N MET A 28 -15.90 15.80 1.11
CA MET A 28 -15.98 17.18 0.60
C MET A 28 -15.87 18.25 1.71
N ASP A 29 -16.14 17.89 2.96
CA ASP A 29 -15.99 18.80 4.11
C ASP A 29 -14.55 18.86 4.65
N ASN A 30 -13.62 18.11 4.04
CA ASN A 30 -12.23 17.99 4.45
C ASN A 30 -12.04 17.59 5.93
N LYS A 31 -12.93 16.72 6.43
CA LYS A 31 -12.88 16.19 7.81
C LYS A 31 -12.39 14.75 7.81
N ARG A 32 -11.27 14.49 8.50
CA ARG A 32 -10.79 13.12 8.73
C ARG A 32 -11.83 12.36 9.57
N SER A 33 -12.23 11.18 9.11
CA SER A 33 -13.21 10.32 9.79
C SER A 33 -12.97 8.86 9.44
N HIS A 34 -13.11 7.96 10.43
CA HIS A 34 -13.06 6.52 10.20
C HIS A 34 -14.20 6.01 9.31
N ASP A 35 -15.32 6.73 9.25
CA ASP A 35 -16.48 6.37 8.41
C ASP A 35 -16.11 6.17 6.92
N ILE A 36 -15.10 6.90 6.41
CA ILE A 36 -14.64 6.73 5.02
C ILE A 36 -13.95 5.36 4.80
N ILE A 37 -13.28 4.84 5.84
CA ILE A 37 -12.66 3.50 5.82
C ILE A 37 -13.76 2.44 5.80
N ASP A 38 -14.76 2.55 6.67
CA ASP A 38 -15.88 1.61 6.74
C ASP A 38 -16.64 1.55 5.40
N LYS A 39 -16.90 2.71 4.79
CA LYS A 39 -17.50 2.83 3.46
C LYS A 39 -16.64 2.20 2.36
N SER A 40 -15.32 2.39 2.41
CA SER A 40 -14.38 1.83 1.43
C SER A 40 -14.32 0.30 1.52
N LEU A 41 -14.33 -0.26 2.73
CA LEU A 41 -14.38 -1.71 2.95
C LEU A 41 -15.73 -2.30 2.50
N GLU A 42 -16.83 -1.61 2.75
CA GLU A 42 -18.15 -2.02 2.26
C GLU A 42 -18.22 -2.01 0.73
N MET A 43 -17.60 -1.01 0.07
CA MET A 43 -17.48 -0.98 -1.38
C MET A 43 -16.70 -2.18 -1.92
N LEU A 44 -15.57 -2.54 -1.31
CA LEU A 44 -14.81 -3.73 -1.71
C LEU A 44 -15.64 -5.01 -1.59
N ARG A 45 -16.41 -5.19 -0.51
CA ARG A 45 -17.32 -6.34 -0.35
C ARG A 45 -18.38 -6.40 -1.45
N ARG A 46 -18.88 -5.26 -1.90
CA ARG A 46 -19.86 -5.20 -3.00
C ARG A 46 -19.25 -5.52 -4.36
N LEU A 47 -17.93 -5.34 -4.51
CA LEU A 47 -17.19 -5.67 -5.73
C LEU A 47 -16.73 -7.13 -5.78
N ASP A 48 -17.05 -7.96 -4.79
CA ASP A 48 -16.62 -9.36 -4.70
C ASP A 48 -17.05 -10.20 -5.91
N HIS A 49 -18.23 -9.92 -6.47
CA HIS A 49 -18.73 -10.54 -7.71
C HIS A 49 -17.87 -10.24 -8.97
N ARG A 50 -16.93 -9.30 -8.86
CA ARG A 50 -15.96 -8.93 -9.90
C ARG A 50 -14.54 -9.39 -9.57
N GLY A 51 -14.34 -9.99 -8.40
CA GLY A 51 -13.06 -10.57 -8.01
C GLY A 51 -12.87 -11.94 -8.64
N GLY A 52 -11.65 -12.25 -9.06
CA GLY A 52 -11.27 -13.64 -9.34
C GLY A 52 -11.26 -14.42 -8.04
N VAL A 53 -11.99 -15.54 -8.00
CA VAL A 53 -12.06 -16.45 -6.86
C VAL A 53 -11.45 -17.79 -7.28
N GLY A 54 -10.49 -18.27 -6.49
CA GLY A 54 -9.84 -19.55 -6.67
C GLY A 54 -10.80 -20.71 -6.48
N ALA A 55 -10.40 -21.91 -6.94
CA ALA A 55 -11.22 -23.11 -6.85
C ALA A 55 -11.53 -23.55 -5.40
N ASP A 56 -10.78 -23.04 -4.43
CA ASP A 56 -11.03 -23.25 -2.99
C ASP A 56 -12.13 -22.36 -2.41
N GLY A 57 -12.67 -21.42 -3.19
CA GLY A 57 -13.75 -20.51 -2.80
C GLY A 57 -13.34 -19.44 -1.78
N ILE A 58 -12.06 -19.35 -1.42
CA ILE A 58 -11.53 -18.43 -0.40
C ILE A 58 -10.39 -17.59 -0.94
N THR A 59 -9.59 -18.13 -1.85
CA THR A 59 -8.46 -17.39 -2.44
C THR A 59 -8.99 -16.36 -3.44
N GLY A 60 -8.59 -15.10 -3.27
CA GLY A 60 -8.86 -14.03 -4.22
C GLY A 60 -7.58 -13.57 -4.93
N ASP A 61 -7.72 -12.98 -6.11
CA ASP A 61 -6.57 -12.45 -6.88
C ASP A 61 -5.93 -11.21 -6.21
N GLY A 62 -6.72 -10.44 -5.46
CA GLY A 62 -6.22 -9.29 -4.69
C GLY A 62 -7.29 -8.22 -4.45
N ALA A 63 -7.18 -7.55 -3.31
CA ALA A 63 -7.98 -6.38 -2.96
C ALA A 63 -7.14 -5.43 -2.10
N GLY A 64 -7.45 -4.13 -2.12
CA GLY A 64 -6.73 -3.14 -1.34
C GLY A 64 -7.46 -1.80 -1.29
N ILE A 65 -7.11 -0.99 -0.29
CA ILE A 65 -7.48 0.42 -0.19
C ILE A 65 -6.22 1.25 -0.05
N MET A 66 -6.23 2.45 -0.62
CA MET A 66 -5.21 3.47 -0.41
C MET A 66 -5.83 4.60 0.39
N THR A 67 -5.10 5.10 1.39
CA THR A 67 -5.58 6.14 2.30
C THR A 67 -4.49 7.17 2.56
N GLU A 68 -4.88 8.32 3.09
CA GLU A 68 -3.94 9.20 3.78
C GLU A 68 -3.20 8.49 4.90
N ILE A 69 -1.99 8.97 5.22
CA ILE A 69 -1.24 8.51 6.39
C ILE A 69 -2.04 8.86 7.65
N PRO A 70 -2.49 7.87 8.45
CA PRO A 70 -3.37 8.11 9.59
C PRO A 70 -2.55 8.54 10.82
N PHE A 71 -2.17 9.82 10.89
CA PHE A 71 -1.30 10.35 11.96
C PHE A 71 -1.78 10.02 13.37
N ALA A 72 -3.06 10.27 13.69
CA ALA A 72 -3.60 9.98 15.02
C ALA A 72 -3.47 8.50 15.40
N PHE A 73 -3.71 7.60 14.44
CA PHE A 73 -3.53 6.17 14.64
C PHE A 73 -2.06 5.81 14.90
N PHE A 74 -1.14 6.33 14.08
CA PHE A 74 0.28 6.03 14.27
C PHE A 74 0.83 6.62 15.57
N LYS A 75 0.50 7.87 15.91
CA LYS A 75 0.92 8.50 17.17
C LYS A 75 0.44 7.72 18.40
N GLN A 76 -0.72 7.07 18.32
CA GLN A 76 -1.27 6.25 19.40
C GLN A 76 -0.67 4.84 19.47
N HIS A 77 -0.42 4.20 18.32
CA HIS A 77 -0.11 2.77 18.25
C HIS A 77 1.35 2.43 17.95
N VAL A 78 2.18 3.42 17.60
CA VAL A 78 3.62 3.24 17.41
C VAL A 78 4.34 3.81 18.62
N THR A 79 4.88 2.92 19.45
CA THR A 79 5.51 3.27 20.72
C THR A 79 7.01 2.99 20.77
N ASP A 80 7.54 2.28 19.77
CA ASP A 80 8.95 1.84 19.74
C ASP A 80 9.92 2.98 19.38
N PHE A 81 9.41 4.06 18.79
CA PHE A 81 10.14 5.27 18.41
C PHE A 81 9.19 6.48 18.37
N ASP A 82 9.73 7.69 18.46
CA ASP A 82 8.92 8.90 18.39
C ASP A 82 8.51 9.21 16.95
N ILE A 83 7.24 9.55 16.78
CA ILE A 83 6.69 10.04 15.51
C ILE A 83 6.63 11.57 15.61
N PRO A 84 7.33 12.30 14.71
CA PRO A 84 7.23 13.76 14.58
C PRO A 84 5.80 14.26 14.34
N GLY A 85 5.64 15.58 14.21
CA GLY A 85 4.34 16.19 13.91
C GLY A 85 3.70 15.66 12.62
N GLU A 86 2.40 15.94 12.48
CA GLU A 86 1.68 15.71 11.22
C GLU A 86 2.41 16.43 10.08
N GLY A 87 2.70 15.74 8.98
CA GLY A 87 3.45 16.25 7.83
C GLY A 87 4.98 16.21 7.96
N GLU A 88 5.52 15.83 9.12
CA GLU A 88 6.97 15.85 9.40
C GLU A 88 7.64 14.47 9.24
N TYR A 89 6.90 13.45 8.83
CA TYR A 89 7.41 12.11 8.56
C TYR A 89 6.78 11.51 7.30
N ALA A 90 7.50 10.58 6.68
CA ALA A 90 7.01 9.74 5.59
C ALA A 90 6.89 8.29 6.05
N VAL A 91 6.02 7.53 5.39
CA VAL A 91 5.85 6.09 5.64
C VAL A 91 6.05 5.32 4.35
N GLY A 92 6.91 4.30 4.40
CA GLY A 92 7.10 3.34 3.34
C GLY A 92 6.50 2.00 3.70
N LEU A 93 5.64 1.43 2.87
CA LEU A 93 5.11 0.07 3.01
C LEU A 93 5.85 -0.87 2.06
N PHE A 94 6.49 -1.91 2.59
CA PHE A 94 7.18 -2.89 1.76
C PHE A 94 6.89 -4.34 2.15
N PHE A 95 6.89 -5.19 1.13
CA PHE A 95 6.72 -6.63 1.20
C PHE A 95 8.06 -7.31 0.95
N SER A 96 8.50 -8.17 1.85
CA SER A 96 9.82 -8.80 1.81
C SER A 96 9.77 -10.27 2.22
N LYS A 97 10.80 -11.06 1.89
CA LYS A 97 10.86 -12.48 2.30
C LYS A 97 11.16 -12.65 3.78
N GLU A 98 11.92 -11.72 4.34
CA GLU A 98 12.35 -11.71 5.72
C GLU A 98 12.34 -10.27 6.25
N ARG A 99 12.37 -10.13 7.57
CA ARG A 99 12.31 -8.82 8.23
C ARG A 99 13.59 -8.02 7.92
N VAL A 100 13.45 -6.78 7.45
CA VAL A 100 14.58 -5.86 7.27
C VAL A 100 15.24 -5.56 8.62
N LEU A 101 14.46 -5.12 9.62
CA LEU A 101 14.95 -4.85 10.97
C LEU A 101 15.59 -6.11 11.59
N GLY A 102 16.88 -6.00 11.91
CA GLY A 102 17.74 -7.04 12.47
C GLY A 102 18.35 -8.00 11.44
N SER A 103 18.16 -7.76 10.14
CA SER A 103 18.81 -8.53 9.07
C SER A 103 20.06 -7.83 8.54
N GLU A 104 20.81 -8.53 7.69
CA GLU A 104 21.95 -7.94 6.96
C GLU A 104 21.53 -6.79 6.01
N HIS A 105 20.26 -6.70 5.63
CA HIS A 105 19.73 -5.68 4.72
C HIS A 105 19.53 -4.33 5.41
N GLU A 106 19.38 -4.29 6.74
CA GLU A 106 19.08 -3.06 7.49
C GLU A 106 20.15 -1.98 7.28
N ALA A 107 21.42 -2.37 7.33
CA ALA A 107 22.54 -1.44 7.13
C ALA A 107 22.54 -0.84 5.71
N VAL A 108 22.15 -1.63 4.71
CA VAL A 108 22.05 -1.18 3.31
C VAL A 108 20.87 -0.23 3.14
N PHE A 109 19.73 -0.56 3.74
CA PHE A 109 18.56 0.31 3.78
C PHE A 109 18.90 1.67 4.37
N LYS A 110 19.47 1.66 5.57
CA LYS A 110 19.93 2.86 6.27
C LYS A 110 20.85 3.71 5.40
N LYS A 111 21.84 3.08 4.74
CA LYS A 111 22.77 3.76 3.83
C LYS A 111 22.07 4.46 2.65
N TYR A 112 21.08 3.82 2.03
CA TYR A 112 20.39 4.43 0.88
C TYR A 112 19.50 5.60 1.29
N PHE A 113 18.81 5.51 2.44
CA PHE A 113 18.07 6.66 2.97
C PHE A 113 19.02 7.80 3.36
N GLU A 114 20.08 7.51 4.10
CA GLU A 114 21.07 8.52 4.51
C GLU A 114 21.76 9.17 3.31
N GLY A 115 21.99 8.42 2.24
CA GLY A 115 22.56 8.94 0.98
C GLY A 115 21.67 9.99 0.30
N GLU A 116 20.35 9.94 0.53
CA GLU A 116 19.39 10.95 0.08
C GLU A 116 19.11 12.03 1.13
N GLY A 117 19.86 12.04 2.24
CA GLY A 117 19.65 12.97 3.36
C GLY A 117 18.48 12.61 4.27
N LEU A 118 17.91 11.41 4.12
CA LEU A 118 16.76 10.94 4.89
C LEU A 118 17.21 10.11 6.10
N SER A 119 16.50 10.22 7.21
CA SER A 119 16.79 9.45 8.43
C SER A 119 15.65 8.50 8.76
N ILE A 120 15.97 7.24 9.06
CA ILE A 120 14.97 6.26 9.50
C ILE A 120 14.66 6.48 10.99
N LEU A 121 13.39 6.70 11.31
CA LEU A 121 12.86 6.76 12.69
C LEU A 121 12.71 5.36 13.28
N GLY A 122 12.23 4.42 12.47
CA GLY A 122 12.09 3.04 12.87
C GLY A 122 11.24 2.21 11.91
N TYR A 123 11.06 0.95 12.27
CA TYR A 123 10.27 -0.01 11.50
C TYR A 123 9.10 -0.52 12.34
N ARG A 124 7.95 -0.74 11.69
CA ARG A 124 6.76 -1.33 12.28
C ARG A 124 6.36 -2.57 11.51
N ASN A 125 6.23 -3.71 12.18
CA ASN A 125 5.62 -4.89 11.56
C ASN A 125 4.10 -4.65 11.46
N VAL A 126 3.53 -4.85 10.27
CA VAL A 126 2.10 -4.67 10.07
C VAL A 126 1.36 -5.87 10.68
N PRO A 127 0.42 -5.66 11.63
CA PRO A 127 -0.38 -6.75 12.18
C PRO A 127 -1.23 -7.40 11.08
N VAL A 128 -1.20 -8.72 10.99
CA VAL A 128 -1.96 -9.51 10.02
C VAL A 128 -2.65 -10.67 10.70
N ASN A 129 -3.86 -11.01 10.24
CA ASN A 129 -4.54 -12.23 10.64
C ASN A 129 -4.40 -13.28 9.53
N LYS A 130 -3.54 -14.29 9.74
CA LYS A 130 -3.32 -15.37 8.76
C LYS A 130 -4.50 -16.33 8.65
N ASP A 131 -5.39 -16.37 9.64
CA ASP A 131 -6.56 -17.24 9.64
C ASP A 131 -7.67 -16.72 8.70
N ALA A 132 -7.51 -15.49 8.19
CA ALA A 132 -8.44 -14.88 7.23
C ALA A 132 -8.17 -15.27 5.77
N ILE A 133 -7.13 -16.05 5.48
CA ILE A 133 -6.73 -16.45 4.13
C ILE A 133 -6.50 -17.96 4.03
N ALA A 134 -6.53 -18.51 2.82
CA ALA A 134 -6.23 -19.92 2.58
C ALA A 134 -4.79 -20.27 3.01
N LYS A 135 -4.61 -21.46 3.58
CA LYS A 135 -3.32 -21.90 4.15
C LYS A 135 -2.16 -21.80 3.15
N HIS A 136 -2.37 -22.22 1.91
CA HIS A 136 -1.34 -22.18 0.87
C HIS A 136 -0.95 -20.74 0.48
N VAL A 137 -1.86 -19.77 0.63
CA VAL A 137 -1.57 -18.34 0.46
C VAL A 137 -0.76 -17.83 1.66
N ALA A 138 -1.15 -18.20 2.88
CA ALA A 138 -0.43 -17.86 4.11
C ALA A 138 1.03 -18.36 4.09
N ASP A 139 1.29 -19.54 3.52
CA ASP A 139 2.62 -20.14 3.39
C ASP A 139 3.54 -19.35 2.43
N THR A 140 2.97 -18.56 1.52
CA THR A 140 3.70 -17.73 0.56
C THR A 140 3.67 -16.24 0.90
N MET A 141 3.02 -15.88 2.01
CA MET A 141 2.82 -14.49 2.41
C MET A 141 4.16 -13.82 2.74
N PRO A 142 4.42 -12.61 2.22
CA PRO A 142 5.60 -11.84 2.59
C PRO A 142 5.53 -11.34 4.03
N VAL A 143 6.70 -11.00 4.57
CA VAL A 143 6.79 -10.12 5.73
C VAL A 143 6.41 -8.70 5.28
N ILE A 144 5.40 -8.14 5.95
CA ILE A 144 4.87 -6.80 5.67
C ILE A 144 5.40 -5.85 6.74
N GLN A 145 6.15 -4.84 6.34
CA GLN A 145 6.68 -3.84 7.25
C GLN A 145 6.45 -2.43 6.73
N GLN A 146 6.32 -1.52 7.67
CA GLN A 146 6.36 -0.09 7.44
C GLN A 146 7.72 0.45 7.93
N VAL A 147 8.34 1.33 7.14
CA VAL A 147 9.49 2.16 7.57
C VAL A 147 9.01 3.59 7.75
N PHE A 148 9.39 4.21 8.86
CA PHE A 148 9.09 5.61 9.18
C PHE A 148 10.35 6.43 8.97
N ILE A 149 10.21 7.54 8.26
CA ILE A 149 11.34 8.37 7.82
C ILE A 149 11.10 9.78 8.30
N ASP A 150 12.09 10.36 8.95
CA ASP A 150 12.13 11.77 9.30
C ASP A 150 12.37 12.58 8.04
N ILE A 151 11.49 13.55 7.78
CA ILE A 151 11.57 14.44 6.63
C ILE A 151 11.63 15.92 7.06
N ARG A 152 11.84 16.19 8.36
CA ARG A 152 12.03 17.56 8.84
C ARG A 152 13.26 18.17 8.19
N ASP A 153 13.12 19.42 7.77
CA ASP A 153 14.18 20.21 7.14
C ASP A 153 14.74 19.61 5.84
N ILE A 154 13.98 18.70 5.19
CA ILE A 154 14.37 18.10 3.92
C ILE A 154 13.73 18.86 2.75
N GLU A 155 14.57 19.35 1.85
CA GLU A 155 14.13 19.89 0.56
C GLU A 155 13.85 18.78 -0.45
N ASP A 156 12.88 19.00 -1.36
CA ASP A 156 12.48 18.04 -2.39
C ASP A 156 12.15 16.63 -1.84
N VAL A 157 11.45 16.56 -0.70
CA VAL A 157 11.15 15.29 0.01
C VAL A 157 10.69 14.18 -0.94
N GLU A 158 9.74 14.47 -1.83
CA GLU A 158 9.19 13.51 -2.79
C GLU A 158 10.27 12.92 -3.72
N LYS A 159 11.18 13.76 -4.20
CA LYS A 159 12.29 13.32 -5.05
C LYS A 159 13.27 12.47 -4.26
N ARG A 160 13.59 12.86 -3.02
CA ARG A 160 14.49 12.09 -2.13
C ARG A 160 13.94 10.72 -1.80
N LEU A 161 12.66 10.65 -1.42
CA LEU A 161 11.94 9.40 -1.18
C LEU A 161 11.92 8.55 -2.45
N PHE A 162 11.58 9.14 -3.60
CA PHE A 162 11.59 8.43 -4.88
C PHE A 162 12.97 7.84 -5.21
N LEU A 163 14.06 8.61 -5.05
CA LEU A 163 15.43 8.14 -5.31
C LEU A 163 15.83 7.02 -4.35
N ALA A 164 15.56 7.16 -3.05
CA ALA A 164 15.80 6.11 -2.06
C ALA A 164 15.04 4.82 -2.43
N ARG A 165 13.74 4.93 -2.80
CA ARG A 165 12.95 3.80 -3.30
C ARG A 165 13.59 3.15 -4.52
N LYS A 166 14.01 3.93 -5.53
CA LYS A 166 14.65 3.38 -6.74
C LYS A 166 15.94 2.64 -6.42
N GLN A 167 16.75 3.14 -5.49
CA GLN A 167 17.99 2.47 -5.06
C GLN A 167 17.69 1.16 -4.34
N LEU A 168 16.66 1.14 -3.48
CA LEU A 168 16.22 -0.07 -2.77
C LEU A 168 15.62 -1.12 -3.72
N GLU A 169 14.82 -0.70 -4.70
CA GLU A 169 14.31 -1.57 -5.76
C GLU A 169 15.45 -2.21 -6.57
N PHE A 170 16.45 -1.41 -6.94
CA PHE A 170 17.62 -1.89 -7.66
C PHE A 170 18.41 -2.91 -6.83
N TYR A 171 18.67 -2.60 -5.55
CA TYR A 171 19.29 -3.52 -4.60
C TYR A 171 18.52 -4.84 -4.49
N SER A 172 17.20 -4.77 -4.35
CA SER A 172 16.32 -5.96 -4.24
C SER A 172 16.32 -6.85 -5.49
N THR A 173 16.70 -6.30 -6.65
CA THR A 173 16.79 -7.06 -7.91
C THR A 173 18.15 -7.78 -8.02
N GLN A 174 19.21 -7.16 -7.52
CA GLN A 174 20.56 -7.72 -7.55
C GLN A 174 20.80 -8.78 -6.48
N TRP A 175 20.10 -8.68 -5.35
CA TRP A 175 20.22 -9.58 -4.22
C TRP A 175 18.96 -10.44 -4.13
N ARG A 176 19.04 -11.68 -3.64
CA ARG A 176 17.91 -12.64 -3.58
C ARG A 176 16.78 -12.21 -2.61
N PHE A 177 16.86 -10.99 -2.11
CA PHE A 177 15.95 -10.27 -1.26
C PHE A 177 14.92 -9.51 -2.09
N ARG A 178 13.79 -10.16 -2.37
CA ARG A 178 12.70 -9.56 -3.16
C ARG A 178 11.94 -8.58 -2.28
N ILE A 179 11.90 -7.32 -2.69
CA ILE A 179 11.14 -6.27 -2.03
C ILE A 179 10.18 -5.66 -3.02
N ILE A 180 8.94 -5.46 -2.60
CA ILE A 180 7.96 -4.69 -3.35
C ILE A 180 7.58 -3.50 -2.49
N PHE A 181 7.88 -2.30 -2.96
CA PHE A 181 7.37 -1.06 -2.38
C PHE A 181 5.95 -0.86 -2.88
N TYR A 182 5.00 -0.79 -1.96
CA TYR A 182 3.63 -0.42 -2.29
C TYR A 182 3.51 1.09 -2.34
N GLU A 183 3.97 1.75 -1.28
CA GLU A 183 3.91 3.19 -1.12
C GLU A 183 5.14 3.69 -0.35
N LEU A 184 5.58 4.89 -0.69
CA LEU A 184 6.52 5.70 0.09
C LEU A 184 6.09 7.15 -0.08
N ILE A 185 5.22 7.61 0.83
CA ILE A 185 4.45 8.84 0.65
C ILE A 185 4.58 9.76 1.85
N THR A 186 4.35 11.05 1.59
CA THR A 186 4.13 12.08 2.62
C THR A 186 2.64 12.37 2.73
N GLN A 187 2.21 13.05 3.80
CA GLN A 187 0.79 13.43 3.96
C GLN A 187 0.29 14.44 2.92
N ASN A 188 1.17 15.14 2.20
CA ASN A 188 0.78 16.14 1.21
C ASN A 188 0.37 15.54 -0.15
N ASN A 189 0.42 14.20 -0.30
CA ASN A 189 0.23 13.51 -1.58
C ASN A 189 -1.10 12.78 -1.75
N CYS A 190 -2.00 12.82 -0.77
CA CYS A 190 -3.32 12.22 -0.94
C CYS A 190 -4.31 13.29 -1.38
N ILE A 191 -4.54 13.34 -2.70
CA ILE A 191 -5.65 14.03 -3.34
C ILE A 191 -6.68 12.99 -3.75
#